data_AF-A0A8H6Y4A7-F1
#
_entry.id   AF-A0A8H6Y4A7-F1
#
_cell.length_a   1.000
_cell.length_b   1.000
_cell.length_c   1.000
_cell.angle_alpha   90.00
_cell.angle_beta   90.00
_cell.angle_gamma   90.00
#
_symmetry.space_group_name_H-M   'P 1'
#
loop_
_entity.id
_entity.type
_entity.pdbx_description
1 polymer ?
#
loop_
_entity_poly.entity_id
_entity_poly.type
_entity_poly.pdbx_seq_one_letter_code
_entity_poly.pdbx_strand_id
1 'polypeptide(L)'
;MTALIQPVTPNASSLPETKEELRMIEKNVPKEWLTSLGGPDAPAATVEIALPHLRESSIVHFACHGTQDLENPVDTGLLLADGRLKLSKLMWNSSHQGQNMRMAFLSACETAKGDPTVPDEAMHLASTMLFLGFRGVVATMWTIKDYDGPTIVETFYRELFAGCNATAAPQSLPDLTKSARALHAAVTKLRADPKVPFHRWAPFVHYGL
;
A
#
# COMPACT_ATOMS: atom_id res chain seq x y z
N MET A 1 -2.75 -10.57 5.20
CA MET A 1 -2.14 -9.31 4.72
C MET A 1 -0.97 -9.69 3.83
N THR A 2 -0.84 -9.05 2.68
CA THR A 2 0.30 -9.25 1.78
C THR A 2 1.08 -7.96 1.66
N ALA A 3 2.37 -7.99 1.99
CA ALA A 3 3.30 -6.88 1.78
C ALA A 3 4.19 -7.20 0.58
N LEU A 4 4.08 -6.40 -0.48
CA LEU A 4 4.86 -6.51 -1.70
C LEU A 4 5.91 -5.40 -1.73
N ILE A 5 7.18 -5.77 -1.84
CA ILE A 5 8.34 -4.92 -1.63
C ILE A 5 9.31 -5.08 -2.82
N GLN A 6 9.46 -4.07 -3.67
CA GLN A 6 10.35 -4.12 -4.84
C GLN A 6 11.35 -2.95 -4.80
N PRO A 7 12.47 -3.08 -4.05
CA PRO A 7 13.43 -2.00 -3.82
C PRO A 7 14.28 -1.67 -5.05
N VAL A 8 14.47 -2.63 -5.96
CA VAL A 8 15.30 -2.47 -7.17
C VAL A 8 14.49 -2.96 -8.36
N THR A 9 14.29 -2.09 -9.34
CA THR A 9 13.55 -2.39 -10.57
C THR A 9 14.38 -1.96 -11.77
N PRO A 10 14.49 -2.76 -12.85
CA PRO A 10 15.18 -2.34 -14.06
C PRO A 10 14.66 -1.00 -14.59
N ASN A 11 15.58 -0.09 -14.94
CA ASN A 11 15.29 1.25 -15.48
C ASN A 11 14.52 2.21 -14.55
N ALA A 12 14.42 1.94 -13.25
CA ALA A 12 13.86 2.86 -12.25
C ALA A 12 14.89 3.17 -11.14
N SER A 13 14.63 4.22 -10.35
CA SER A 13 15.46 4.54 -9.18
C SER A 13 15.35 3.46 -8.09
N SER A 14 16.42 3.28 -7.31
CA SER A 14 16.37 2.41 -6.14
C SER A 14 15.49 3.02 -5.05
N LEU A 15 14.71 2.17 -4.37
CA LEU A 15 13.87 2.50 -3.21
C LEU A 15 14.36 1.68 -1.99
N PRO A 16 15.56 1.94 -1.46
CA PRO A 16 16.16 1.14 -0.38
C PRO A 16 15.32 1.10 0.90
N GLU A 17 14.60 2.18 1.24
CA GLU A 17 13.84 2.30 2.50
C GLU A 17 12.58 1.44 2.52
N THR A 18 12.11 0.95 1.36
CA THR A 18 11.04 -0.07 1.29
C THR A 18 11.39 -1.37 2.04
N LYS A 19 12.69 -1.66 2.22
CA LYS A 19 13.16 -2.74 3.09
C LYS A 19 12.93 -2.44 4.57
N GLU A 20 13.03 -1.18 4.97
CA GLU A 20 12.73 -0.75 6.34
C GLU A 20 11.22 -0.66 6.56
N GLU A 21 10.44 -0.26 5.56
CA GLU A 21 8.98 -0.38 5.58
C GLU A 21 8.52 -1.81 5.85
N LEU A 22 9.13 -2.81 5.19
CA LEU A 22 8.85 -4.22 5.48
C LEU A 22 9.13 -4.57 6.94
N ARG A 23 10.27 -4.17 7.50
CA ARG A 23 10.59 -4.39 8.93
C ARG A 23 9.59 -3.70 9.85
N MET A 24 9.10 -2.52 9.48
CA MET A 24 8.06 -1.82 10.25
C MET A 24 6.70 -2.52 10.17
N ILE A 25 6.39 -3.21 9.07
CA ILE A 25 5.22 -4.09 8.96
C ILE A 25 5.40 -5.33 9.84
N GLU A 26 6.52 -6.06 9.69
CA GLU A 26 6.85 -7.28 10.44
C GLU A 26 6.90 -7.05 11.97
N LYS A 27 7.22 -5.83 12.40
CA LYS A 27 7.23 -5.40 13.80
C LYS A 27 5.82 -5.22 14.40
N ASN A 28 4.83 -4.85 13.58
CA ASN A 28 3.50 -4.43 14.05
C ASN A 28 2.35 -5.36 13.61
N VAL A 29 2.56 -6.23 12.63
CA VAL A 29 1.57 -7.18 12.11
C VAL A 29 1.91 -8.59 12.58
N PRO A 30 0.96 -9.35 13.16
CA PRO A 30 1.19 -10.76 13.54
C PRO A 30 1.70 -11.59 12.37
N LYS A 31 2.75 -12.39 12.60
CA LYS A 31 3.45 -13.15 11.55
C LYS A 31 2.54 -14.16 10.86
N GLU A 32 1.60 -14.72 11.60
CA GLU A 32 0.57 -15.66 11.14
C GLU A 32 -0.37 -15.04 10.10
N TRP A 33 -0.42 -13.70 10.02
CA TRP A 33 -1.29 -12.95 9.12
C TRP A 33 -0.52 -12.20 8.02
N LEU A 34 0.81 -12.32 7.96
CA LEU A 34 1.66 -11.57 7.05
C LEU A 34 2.32 -12.50 6.02
N THR A 35 2.05 -12.25 4.74
CA THR A 35 2.82 -12.78 3.62
C THR A 35 3.70 -11.66 3.06
N SER A 36 5.01 -11.76 3.23
CA SER A 36 5.98 -10.85 2.61
C SER A 36 6.44 -11.39 1.25
N LEU A 37 6.50 -10.52 0.25
CA LEU A 37 6.94 -10.80 -1.12
C LEU A 37 7.95 -9.72 -1.51
N GLY A 38 9.16 -10.15 -1.87
CA GLY A 38 10.31 -9.27 -2.05
C GLY A 38 10.85 -8.71 -0.72
N GLY A 39 12.11 -8.29 -0.75
CA GLY A 39 12.91 -8.02 0.46
C GLY A 39 14.16 -8.92 0.50
N PRO A 40 14.95 -8.89 1.58
CA PRO A 40 16.18 -9.69 1.69
C PRO A 40 15.93 -11.20 1.82
N ASP A 41 14.90 -11.57 2.59
CA ASP A 41 14.64 -12.95 3.04
C ASP A 41 13.33 -13.55 2.50
N ALA A 42 12.66 -12.84 1.58
CA ALA A 42 11.38 -13.23 0.99
C ALA A 42 11.52 -13.65 -0.49
N PRO A 43 10.60 -14.47 -1.04
CA PRO A 43 10.58 -14.80 -2.47
C PRO A 43 10.51 -13.54 -3.32
N ALA A 44 11.13 -13.54 -4.51
CA ALA A 44 11.08 -12.40 -5.41
C ALA A 44 9.62 -12.01 -5.73
N ALA A 45 9.30 -10.72 -5.67
CA ALA A 45 7.98 -10.22 -6.05
C ALA A 45 7.84 -10.27 -7.58
N THR A 46 7.39 -11.40 -8.11
CA THR A 46 7.02 -11.59 -9.52
C THR A 46 5.49 -11.55 -9.69
N VAL A 47 5.00 -11.30 -10.90
CA VAL A 47 3.56 -11.28 -11.21
C VAL A 47 2.92 -12.64 -10.90
N GLU A 48 3.60 -13.73 -11.22
CA GLU A 48 3.10 -15.10 -10.99
C GLU A 48 2.94 -15.41 -9.50
N ILE A 49 3.95 -15.08 -8.67
CA ILE A 49 3.92 -15.35 -7.22
C ILE A 49 2.98 -14.37 -6.50
N ALA A 50 2.97 -13.09 -6.89
CA ALA A 50 2.21 -12.08 -6.17
C ALA A 50 0.69 -12.18 -6.40
N LEU A 51 0.25 -12.54 -7.61
CA LEU A 51 -1.16 -12.43 -7.99
C LEU A 51 -2.12 -13.29 -7.13
N PRO A 52 -1.83 -14.55 -6.75
CA PRO A 52 -2.68 -15.32 -5.84
C PRO A 52 -2.78 -14.68 -4.44
N HIS A 53 -1.64 -14.33 -3.83
CA HIS A 53 -1.61 -13.75 -2.48
C HIS A 53 -2.33 -12.39 -2.40
N LEU A 54 -2.12 -11.51 -3.39
CA LEU A 54 -2.79 -10.21 -3.47
C LEU A 54 -4.32 -10.36 -3.65
N ARG A 55 -4.77 -11.42 -4.32
CA ARG A 55 -6.19 -11.71 -4.53
C ARG A 55 -6.90 -12.16 -3.25
N GLU A 56 -6.25 -12.98 -2.43
CA GLU A 56 -6.81 -13.54 -1.19
C GLU A 56 -6.71 -12.61 0.03
N SER A 57 -5.78 -11.65 0.02
CA SER A 57 -5.53 -10.75 1.16
C SER A 57 -6.55 -9.62 1.32
N SER A 58 -7.07 -9.46 2.54
CA SER A 58 -7.92 -8.32 2.94
C SER A 58 -7.14 -7.00 3.05
N ILE A 59 -5.84 -7.05 3.39
CA ILE A 59 -4.95 -5.89 3.38
C ILE A 59 -3.79 -6.19 2.43
N VAL A 60 -3.56 -5.31 1.46
CA VAL A 60 -2.38 -5.33 0.60
C VAL A 60 -1.56 -4.06 0.83
N HIS A 61 -0.25 -4.22 0.91
CA HIS A 61 0.71 -3.13 1.00
C HIS A 61 1.68 -3.23 -0.18
N PHE A 62 1.95 -2.10 -0.82
CA PHE A 62 2.80 -2.01 -2.00
C PHE A 62 3.89 -0.96 -1.79
N ALA A 63 5.14 -1.42 -1.63
CA ALA A 63 6.35 -0.61 -1.54
C ALA A 63 7.21 -0.87 -2.78
N CYS A 64 6.80 -0.30 -3.91
CA CYS A 64 7.34 -0.56 -5.25
C CYS A 64 7.02 0.61 -6.19
N HIS A 65 7.62 0.69 -7.37
CA HIS A 65 7.26 1.72 -8.34
C HIS A 65 5.86 1.50 -8.94
N GLY A 66 5.03 2.53 -8.89
CA GLY A 66 3.79 2.62 -9.67
C GLY A 66 4.07 3.05 -11.11
N THR A 67 3.22 2.60 -12.03
CA THR A 67 3.19 3.06 -13.42
C THR A 67 1.76 3.40 -13.78
N GLN A 68 1.52 4.65 -14.17
CA GLN A 68 0.23 5.09 -14.70
C GLN A 68 0.23 4.99 -16.21
N ASP A 69 -0.90 4.59 -16.77
CA ASP A 69 -1.19 4.62 -18.19
C ASP A 69 -2.36 5.58 -18.38
N LEU A 70 -2.08 6.77 -18.93
CA LEU A 70 -3.05 7.87 -19.03
C LEU A 70 -4.07 7.63 -20.15
N GLU A 71 -3.68 6.89 -21.21
CA GLU A 71 -4.60 6.51 -22.29
C GLU A 71 -5.50 5.34 -21.87
N ASN A 72 -4.98 4.41 -21.06
CA ASN A 72 -5.72 3.25 -20.57
C ASN A 72 -5.57 3.08 -19.05
N PRO A 73 -6.36 3.79 -18.22
CA PRO A 73 -6.24 3.74 -16.75
C PRO A 73 -6.36 2.33 -16.13
N VAL A 74 -6.97 1.36 -16.83
CA VAL A 74 -7.05 -0.05 -16.43
C VAL A 74 -5.75 -0.85 -16.63
N ASP A 75 -4.81 -0.33 -17.42
CA ASP A 75 -3.47 -0.87 -17.69
C ASP A 75 -2.36 -0.24 -16.82
N THR A 76 -2.73 0.75 -16.01
CA THR A 76 -1.99 1.19 -14.82
C THR A 76 -1.61 -0.03 -13.97
N GLY A 77 -0.39 -0.02 -13.42
CA GLY A 77 0.18 -1.19 -12.77
C GLY A 77 1.36 -0.89 -11.86
N LEU A 78 1.89 -1.95 -11.26
CA LEU A 78 3.05 -1.91 -10.36
C LEU A 78 4.23 -2.62 -11.01
N LEU A 79 5.44 -2.09 -10.84
CA LEU A 79 6.65 -2.71 -11.34
C LEU A 79 7.20 -3.73 -10.34
N LEU A 80 7.35 -4.96 -10.86
CA LEU A 80 7.78 -6.18 -10.18
C LEU A 80 9.08 -6.69 -10.80
N ALA A 81 9.69 -7.71 -10.19
CA ALA A 81 10.97 -8.27 -10.64
C ALA A 81 10.93 -8.84 -12.08
N ASP A 82 9.78 -9.30 -12.55
CA ASP A 82 9.54 -9.91 -13.87
C ASP A 82 8.78 -9.00 -14.86
N GLY A 83 8.41 -7.77 -14.46
CA GLY A 83 7.71 -6.82 -15.32
C GLY A 83 6.57 -6.08 -14.63
N ARG A 84 5.50 -5.75 -15.38
CA ARG A 84 4.38 -4.93 -14.87
C ARG A 84 3.21 -5.81 -14.41
N LEU A 85 2.86 -5.75 -13.12
CA LEU A 85 1.57 -6.18 -12.61
C LEU A 85 0.50 -5.15 -13.00
N LYS A 86 -0.19 -5.37 -14.11
CA LYS A 86 -1.41 -4.61 -14.48
C LYS A 86 -2.47 -4.77 -13.39
N LEU A 87 -3.00 -3.67 -12.85
CA LEU A 87 -3.99 -3.72 -11.78
C LEU A 87 -5.30 -4.40 -12.20
N SER A 88 -5.66 -4.36 -13.49
CA SER A 88 -6.78 -5.15 -14.04
C SER A 88 -6.70 -6.66 -13.76
N LYS A 89 -5.50 -7.23 -13.53
CA LYS A 89 -5.36 -8.63 -13.08
C LYS A 89 -5.87 -8.87 -11.66
N LEU A 90 -5.93 -7.85 -10.81
CA LEU A 90 -6.52 -7.94 -9.47
C LEU A 90 -8.06 -7.93 -9.50
N MET A 91 -8.70 -7.77 -10.66
CA MET A 91 -10.15 -7.94 -10.79
C MET A 91 -10.57 -9.31 -10.25
N TRP A 92 -11.67 -9.30 -9.50
CA TRP A 92 -12.12 -10.43 -8.72
C TRP A 92 -13.37 -11.06 -9.33
N ASN A 93 -13.36 -12.40 -9.42
CA ASN A 93 -14.59 -13.13 -9.68
C ASN A 93 -15.45 -13.08 -8.43
N SER A 94 -16.74 -12.79 -8.59
CA SER A 94 -17.70 -12.40 -7.54
C SER A 94 -17.99 -13.45 -6.45
N SER A 95 -17.27 -14.56 -6.40
CA SER A 95 -17.53 -15.74 -5.57
C SER A 95 -17.09 -15.63 -4.10
N HIS A 96 -16.29 -14.63 -3.71
CA HIS A 96 -15.80 -14.49 -2.32
C HIS A 96 -16.42 -13.28 -1.60
N GLN A 97 -17.74 -13.16 -1.63
CA GLN A 97 -18.52 -12.12 -0.93
C GLN A 97 -18.34 -12.11 0.61
N GLY A 98 -17.60 -13.06 1.19
CA GLY A 98 -17.35 -13.14 2.63
C GLY A 98 -16.33 -12.14 3.20
N GLN A 99 -15.36 -11.66 2.41
CA GLN A 99 -14.37 -10.69 2.87
C GLN A 99 -14.86 -9.24 2.62
N ASN A 100 -15.81 -8.81 3.46
CA ASN A 100 -16.56 -7.56 3.27
C ASN A 100 -15.76 -6.25 3.37
N MET A 101 -14.47 -6.26 3.69
CA MET A 101 -13.67 -5.04 3.77
C MET A 101 -12.22 -5.32 3.33
N ARG A 102 -11.78 -4.61 2.30
CA ARG A 102 -10.41 -4.70 1.78
C ARG A 102 -9.73 -3.34 1.80
N MET A 103 -8.44 -3.31 2.14
CA MET A 103 -7.59 -2.12 2.16
C MET A 103 -6.38 -2.28 1.24
N ALA A 104 -6.02 -1.21 0.52
CA ALA A 104 -4.73 -1.06 -0.12
C ALA A 104 -3.91 0.07 0.53
N PHE A 105 -2.63 -0.17 0.76
CA PHE A 105 -1.66 0.87 1.12
C PHE A 105 -0.65 1.01 -0.02
N LEU A 106 -0.64 2.18 -0.67
CA LEU A 106 0.21 2.49 -1.82
C LEU A 106 1.42 3.31 -1.36
N SER A 107 2.46 2.64 -0.87
CA SER A 107 3.76 3.24 -0.51
C SER A 107 4.61 3.44 -1.75
N ALA A 108 4.09 4.24 -2.67
CA ALA A 108 4.74 4.58 -3.92
C ALA A 108 4.52 6.07 -4.21
N CYS A 109 5.44 6.67 -4.96
CA CYS A 109 5.34 8.07 -5.34
C CYS A 109 4.22 8.28 -6.36
N GLU A 110 3.55 9.44 -6.25
CA GLU A 110 2.59 9.95 -7.26
C GLU A 110 1.34 9.09 -7.45
N THR A 111 0.97 8.30 -6.43
CA THR A 111 -0.17 7.36 -6.51
C THR A 111 -1.55 8.03 -6.46
N ALA A 112 -1.61 9.35 -6.28
CA ALA A 112 -2.81 10.19 -6.26
C ALA A 112 -2.62 11.61 -6.87
N LYS A 113 -1.76 11.77 -7.90
CA LYS A 113 -1.28 13.05 -8.46
C LYS A 113 -2.27 14.05 -9.09
N GLY A 114 -2.87 13.92 -10.28
CA GLY A 114 -2.78 12.91 -11.33
C GLY A 114 -2.40 13.47 -12.69
N ASP A 115 -3.29 13.32 -13.68
CA ASP A 115 -3.09 13.97 -14.98
C ASP A 115 -3.19 15.50 -14.81
N PRO A 116 -2.12 16.27 -15.09
CA PRO A 116 -2.15 17.73 -14.95
C PRO A 116 -3.01 18.41 -16.03
N THR A 117 -3.39 17.69 -17.10
CA THR A 117 -4.30 18.17 -18.15
C THR A 117 -5.77 17.89 -17.85
N VAL A 118 -6.06 16.91 -16.99
CA VAL A 118 -7.40 16.58 -16.50
C VAL A 118 -7.40 16.47 -14.96
N PRO A 119 -7.28 17.59 -14.23
CA PRO A 119 -7.07 17.57 -12.78
C PRO A 119 -8.24 17.02 -11.95
N ASP A 120 -9.46 16.96 -12.52
CA ASP A 120 -10.62 16.29 -11.90
C ASP A 120 -10.60 14.76 -12.12
N GLU A 121 -9.84 14.25 -13.11
CA GLU A 121 -9.62 12.82 -13.28
C GLU A 121 -8.54 12.34 -12.32
N ALA A 122 -8.96 12.15 -11.07
CA ALA A 122 -8.25 11.34 -10.10
C ALA A 122 -8.26 9.83 -10.46
N MET A 123 -8.11 9.47 -11.75
CA MET A 123 -8.02 8.12 -12.32
C MET A 123 -6.68 7.44 -11.97
N HIS A 124 -6.46 7.31 -10.68
CA HIS A 124 -5.24 6.88 -10.03
C HIS A 124 -5.17 5.39 -9.80
N LEU A 125 -3.96 4.93 -9.47
CA LEU A 125 -3.74 3.69 -8.70
C LEU A 125 -4.75 3.59 -7.54
N ALA A 126 -5.01 4.69 -6.81
CA ALA A 126 -6.01 4.74 -5.75
C ALA A 126 -7.46 4.49 -6.23
N SER A 127 -7.94 5.18 -7.27
CA SER A 127 -9.30 4.99 -7.79
C SER A 127 -9.47 3.63 -8.46
N THR A 128 -8.42 3.13 -9.12
CA THR A 128 -8.39 1.79 -9.71
C THR A 128 -8.51 0.74 -8.60
N MET A 129 -7.84 0.89 -7.46
CA MET A 129 -8.07 0.02 -6.31
C MET A 129 -9.53 0.09 -5.81
N LEU A 130 -10.15 1.27 -5.72
CA LEU A 130 -11.57 1.38 -5.35
C LEU A 130 -12.48 0.67 -6.36
N PHE A 131 -12.25 0.85 -7.66
CA PHE A 131 -12.98 0.16 -8.74
C PHE A 131 -12.82 -1.37 -8.68
N LEU A 132 -11.65 -1.85 -8.26
CA LEU A 132 -11.35 -3.26 -8.02
C LEU A 132 -11.99 -3.83 -6.74
N GLY A 133 -12.74 -3.02 -5.99
CA GLY A 133 -13.48 -3.44 -4.80
C GLY A 133 -12.73 -3.25 -3.47
N PHE A 134 -11.61 -2.53 -3.45
CA PHE A 134 -11.04 -2.05 -2.20
C PHE A 134 -11.95 -0.97 -1.59
N ARG A 135 -12.14 -1.01 -0.26
CA ARG A 135 -13.02 -0.08 0.46
C ARG A 135 -12.28 1.06 1.14
N GLY A 136 -11.00 0.88 1.46
CA GLY A 136 -10.12 1.92 1.98
C GLY A 136 -8.78 1.90 1.23
N VAL A 137 -8.25 3.06 0.85
CA VAL A 137 -6.98 3.17 0.12
C VAL A 137 -6.14 4.32 0.68
N VAL A 138 -4.93 4.01 1.15
CA VAL A 138 -3.90 5.02 1.46
C VAL A 138 -3.03 5.25 0.23
N ALA A 139 -2.79 6.51 -0.14
CA ALA A 139 -2.01 6.91 -1.30
C ALA A 139 -1.27 8.25 -1.08
N THR A 140 -0.48 8.68 -2.07
CA THR A 140 0.31 9.93 -2.04
C THR A 140 -0.02 10.86 -3.22
N MET A 141 -0.44 12.08 -2.93
CA MET A 141 -0.80 13.09 -3.95
C MET A 141 0.40 13.62 -4.76
N TRP A 142 1.63 13.41 -4.30
CA TRP A 142 2.83 13.78 -5.06
C TRP A 142 4.03 12.96 -4.55
N THR A 143 5.20 13.19 -5.13
CA THR A 143 6.45 12.50 -4.77
C THR A 143 6.75 12.67 -3.27
N ILE A 144 6.78 11.57 -2.52
CA ILE A 144 7.31 11.52 -1.15
C ILE A 144 8.82 11.24 -1.18
N LYS A 145 9.50 11.37 -0.04
CA LYS A 145 10.86 10.84 0.10
C LYS A 145 10.80 9.41 0.62
N ASP A 146 11.64 8.55 0.07
CA ASP A 146 11.75 7.12 0.43
C ASP A 146 11.86 6.94 1.96
N TYR A 147 12.67 7.78 2.62
CA TYR A 147 12.90 7.76 4.07
C TYR A 147 11.75 8.33 4.94
N ASP A 148 10.68 8.88 4.36
CA ASP A 148 9.44 9.20 5.09
C ASP A 148 8.58 7.95 5.31
N GLY A 149 8.62 7.03 4.34
CA GLY A 149 7.79 5.82 4.28
C GLY A 149 7.81 5.00 5.57
N PRO A 150 8.98 4.55 6.08
CA PRO A 150 9.07 3.76 7.30
C PRO A 150 8.41 4.41 8.53
N THR A 151 8.48 5.74 8.66
CA THR A 151 7.86 6.47 9.79
C THR A 151 6.33 6.43 9.72
N ILE A 152 5.78 6.57 8.51
CA ILE A 152 4.35 6.48 8.26
C ILE A 152 3.87 5.04 8.46
N VAL A 153 4.55 4.07 7.82
CA VAL A 153 4.22 2.64 7.83
C VAL A 153 4.24 2.06 9.25
N GLU A 154 5.29 2.35 10.04
CA GLU A 154 5.36 1.91 11.45
C GLU A 154 4.13 2.37 12.23
N THR A 155 3.82 3.67 12.13
CA THR A 155 2.76 4.28 12.93
C THR A 155 1.39 3.79 12.47
N PHE A 156 1.17 3.76 11.16
CA PHE A 156 -0.06 3.30 10.54
C PHE A 156 -0.41 1.87 10.99
N TYR A 157 0.51 0.91 10.81
CA TYR A 157 0.23 -0.48 11.18
C TYR A 157 0.19 -0.70 12.69
N ARG A 158 0.98 0.04 13.48
CA ARG A 158 0.88 0.01 14.95
C ARG A 158 -0.52 0.43 15.44
N GLU A 159 -1.08 1.52 14.92
CA GLU A 159 -2.42 1.97 15.32
C GLU A 159 -3.52 1.04 14.77
N LEU A 160 -3.37 0.53 13.54
CA LEU A 160 -4.36 -0.35 12.90
C LEU A 160 -4.44 -1.75 13.54
N PHE A 161 -3.30 -2.29 13.97
CA PHE A 161 -3.20 -3.59 14.65
C PHE A 161 -3.14 -3.48 16.19
N ALA A 162 -3.41 -2.29 16.76
CA ALA A 162 -3.43 -2.11 18.21
C ALA A 162 -4.44 -3.03 18.89
N GLY A 163 -3.96 -3.90 19.81
CA GLY A 163 -4.80 -4.89 20.50
C GLY A 163 -5.15 -6.14 19.68
N CYS A 164 -4.61 -6.29 18.47
CA CYS A 164 -4.73 -7.49 17.67
C CYS A 164 -3.81 -8.60 18.20
N ASN A 165 -4.30 -9.83 18.33
CA ASN A 165 -3.48 -10.99 18.66
C ASN A 165 -3.98 -12.24 17.92
N ALA A 166 -3.13 -12.82 17.08
CA ALA A 166 -3.43 -14.03 16.30
C ALA A 166 -3.67 -15.29 17.16
N THR A 167 -3.16 -15.31 18.39
CA THR A 167 -3.25 -16.44 19.33
C THR A 167 -4.35 -16.30 20.38
N ALA A 168 -5.04 -15.15 20.45
CA ALA A 168 -6.15 -14.93 21.37
C ALA A 168 -7.50 -15.36 20.75
N ALA A 169 -8.43 -15.80 21.59
CA ALA A 169 -9.79 -16.14 21.21
C ALA A 169 -10.82 -15.20 21.85
N PRO A 170 -11.80 -14.64 21.11
CA PRO A 170 -11.87 -14.64 19.64
C PRO A 170 -10.71 -13.83 19.02
N GLN A 171 -10.31 -14.17 17.79
CA GLN A 171 -9.25 -13.44 17.08
C GLN A 171 -9.62 -11.96 16.95
N SER A 172 -8.86 -11.08 17.61
CA SER A 172 -9.01 -9.63 17.46
C SER A 172 -8.43 -9.18 16.11
N LEU A 173 -9.23 -9.31 15.05
CA LEU A 173 -8.89 -8.81 13.72
C LEU A 173 -8.78 -7.27 13.72
N PRO A 174 -7.93 -6.69 12.85
CA PRO A 174 -7.81 -5.24 12.72
C PRO A 174 -9.11 -4.62 12.21
N ASP A 175 -9.53 -3.53 12.84
CA ASP A 175 -10.70 -2.76 12.43
C ASP A 175 -10.32 -1.80 11.31
N LEU A 176 -10.59 -2.21 10.07
CA LEU A 176 -10.22 -1.42 8.89
C LEU A 176 -10.92 -0.07 8.79
N THR A 177 -12.03 0.19 9.51
CA THR A 177 -12.66 1.53 9.56
C THR A 177 -11.83 2.56 10.33
N LYS A 178 -10.78 2.12 11.03
CA LYS A 178 -9.79 2.99 11.69
C LYS A 178 -8.65 3.40 10.75
N SER A 179 -8.67 2.96 9.49
CA SER A 179 -7.77 3.33 8.39
C SER A 179 -7.35 4.82 8.38
N ALA A 180 -8.32 5.71 8.23
CA ALA A 180 -8.11 7.16 8.15
C ALA A 180 -7.53 7.73 9.47
N ARG A 181 -7.92 7.16 10.63
CA ARG A 181 -7.39 7.57 11.93
C ARG A 181 -5.93 7.12 12.12
N ALA A 182 -5.59 5.91 11.68
CA ALA A 182 -4.21 5.41 11.69
C ALA A 182 -3.30 6.25 10.79
N LEU A 183 -3.79 6.63 9.59
CA LEU A 183 -3.06 7.54 8.70
C LEU A 183 -2.90 8.94 9.33
N HIS A 184 -3.96 9.48 9.94
CA HIS A 184 -3.90 10.76 10.63
C HIS A 184 -2.86 10.77 11.76
N ALA A 185 -2.77 9.70 12.55
CA ALA A 185 -1.75 9.54 13.59
C ALA A 185 -0.33 9.48 13.00
N ALA A 186 -0.15 8.72 11.91
CA ALA A 186 1.11 8.60 11.19
C ALA A 186 1.61 9.95 10.63
N VAL A 187 0.73 10.67 9.91
CA VAL A 187 1.01 12.02 9.38
C VAL A 187 1.27 13.03 10.50
N THR A 188 0.55 12.94 11.61
CA THR A 188 0.76 13.82 12.78
C THR A 188 2.13 13.58 13.42
N LYS A 189 2.57 12.33 13.56
CA LYS A 189 3.93 11.99 14.04
C LYS A 189 5.00 12.56 13.10
N LEU A 190 4.85 12.39 11.79
CA LEU A 190 5.81 12.90 10.81
C LEU A 190 5.85 14.45 10.79
N ARG A 191 4.69 15.11 10.91
CA ARG A 191 4.55 16.57 11.02
C ARG A 191 5.17 17.15 12.31
N ALA A 192 5.33 16.35 13.36
CA ALA A 192 5.86 16.82 14.64
C ALA A 192 7.38 17.05 14.64
N ASP A 193 8.13 16.50 13.68
CA ASP A 193 9.56 16.83 13.50
C ASP A 193 9.69 18.20 12.79
N PRO A 194 10.26 19.23 13.43
CA PRO A 194 10.43 20.55 12.83
C PRO A 194 11.36 20.57 11.61
N LYS A 195 12.11 19.48 11.34
CA LYS A 195 12.94 19.31 10.14
C LYS A 195 12.14 18.80 8.93
N VAL A 196 10.86 18.43 9.11
CA VAL A 196 10.01 17.87 8.05
C VAL A 196 9.05 18.95 7.52
N PRO A 197 9.36 19.57 6.36
CA PRO A 197 8.50 20.60 5.76
C PRO A 197 7.14 20.04 5.30
N PHE A 198 6.16 20.94 5.18
CA PHE A 198 4.78 20.66 4.73
C PHE A 198 4.68 19.64 3.59
N HIS A 199 5.46 19.85 2.52
CA HIS A 199 5.39 19.03 1.31
C HIS A 199 5.79 17.55 1.49
N ARG A 200 6.37 17.16 2.63
CA ARG A 200 6.72 15.75 2.92
C ARG A 200 5.62 14.99 3.67
N TRP A 201 4.85 15.64 4.53
CA TRP A 201 3.77 15.00 5.30
C TRP A 201 2.37 15.26 4.75
N ALA A 202 2.15 16.35 4.00
CA ALA A 202 0.85 16.67 3.40
C ALA A 202 0.38 15.79 2.20
N PRO A 203 1.22 15.06 1.42
CA PRO A 203 0.71 14.28 0.30
C PRO A 203 -0.10 13.03 0.70
N PHE A 204 0.03 12.56 1.94
CA PHE A 204 -0.61 11.32 2.37
C PHE A 204 -2.13 11.48 2.51
N VAL A 205 -2.87 10.72 1.72
CA VAL A 205 -4.34 10.77 1.65
C VAL A 205 -4.97 9.41 1.86
N HIS A 206 -6.21 9.41 2.36
CA HIS A 206 -7.06 8.23 2.47
C HIS A 206 -8.32 8.39 1.63
N TYR A 207 -8.66 7.39 0.84
CA TYR A 207 -9.91 7.32 0.09
C TYR A 207 -10.77 6.15 0.57
N GLY A 208 -12.09 6.35 0.66
CA GLY A 208 -13.04 5.33 1.08
C GLY A 208 -13.30 5.27 2.59
N LEU A 209 -13.80 4.12 3.05
CA LEU A 209 -14.25 3.83 4.42
C LEU A 209 -13.12 3.37 5.37
#